data_AF-A0A7Z9TAB2-F1
#
_entry.id   AF-A0A7Z9TAB2-F1
#
_cell.length_a   1.000
_cell.length_b   1.000
_cell.length_c   1.000
_cell.angle_alpha   90.00
_cell.angle_beta   90.00
_cell.angle_gamma   90.00
#
_symmetry.space_group_name_H-M   'P 1'
#
loop_
_entity.id
_entity.type
_entity.pdbx_description
1 polymer ?
#
loop_
_entity_poly.entity_id
_entity_poly.type
_entity_poly.pdbx_seq_one_letter_code
_entity_poly.pdbx_strand_id
1 'polypeptide(L)'
;MARRFLPVILPVSLLLIGAAAFTRTSAHSWLPVPWLSTKKVYLLRTAFGVLIIGWLGVQYLQNTRPILRHSEFSGLIPKLEELAARFTPDDLVLVESRGSSDMHLLATPLDYIYDRNVLVFDQVTPHKQSFRRFVEWARTTYDRVFFIGGGGTDLLSKSTVATTVGADRFQVPEYEQTLNAYPTTVRHKEFDYGIYEFVPGRITSGVFDLDVGTADDLYVRRIHAKQQDHNGVTYRWTRDRSFISVLGTLATASSLTLYLNNGGRPDDAEETHVHLTLDNTPLGTYPVKAGFNSYTVSIPPGVARAVAAREEASELRIETSTWIPREHLGGSDDREVGVMLDRVVIQ
;
A
#
# COMPACT_ATOMS: atom_id res chain seq x y z
N MET A 1 -19.89 -0.76 -16.48
CA MET A 1 -20.19 -0.24 -17.85
C MET A 1 -20.51 1.27 -17.91
N ALA A 2 -20.88 1.97 -16.83
CA ALA A 2 -21.34 3.37 -16.92
C ALA A 2 -20.24 4.45 -17.07
N ARG A 3 -19.00 4.23 -16.58
CA ARG A 3 -17.94 5.27 -16.56
C ARG A 3 -17.52 5.80 -17.94
N ARG A 4 -17.50 4.97 -18.98
CA ARG A 4 -17.06 5.37 -20.34
C ARG A 4 -18.05 6.30 -21.05
N PHE A 5 -19.31 6.31 -20.63
CA PHE A 5 -20.37 7.09 -21.28
C PHE A 5 -20.78 8.33 -20.49
N LEU A 6 -20.39 8.46 -19.21
CA LEU A 6 -20.71 9.64 -18.40
C LEU A 6 -20.23 10.97 -19.02
N PRO A 7 -19.00 11.05 -19.57
CA PRO A 7 -18.52 12.26 -20.25
C PRO A 7 -19.25 12.59 -21.55
N VAL A 8 -20.04 11.65 -22.10
CA VAL A 8 -20.77 11.81 -23.37
C VAL A 8 -22.26 12.02 -23.12
N ILE A 9 -22.88 11.16 -22.30
CA ILE A 9 -24.31 11.20 -21.98
C ILE A 9 -24.64 12.48 -21.22
N LEU A 10 -23.85 12.86 -20.21
CA LEU A 10 -24.20 13.99 -19.35
C LEU A 10 -24.20 15.33 -20.13
N PRO A 11 -23.18 15.67 -20.93
CA PRO A 11 -23.24 16.87 -21.78
C PRO A 11 -24.38 16.84 -22.79
N VAL A 12 -24.61 15.70 -23.46
CA VAL A 12 -25.70 15.57 -24.45
C VAL A 12 -27.08 15.72 -23.79
N SER A 13 -27.31 15.08 -22.63
CA SER A 13 -28.55 15.22 -21.87
C SER A 13 -28.77 16.66 -21.40
N LEU A 14 -27.72 17.36 -20.94
CA LEU A 14 -27.82 18.78 -20.56
C LEU A 14 -28.13 19.68 -21.75
N LEU A 15 -27.53 19.42 -22.92
CA LEU A 15 -27.84 20.13 -24.17
C LEU A 15 -29.29 19.90 -24.60
N LEU A 16 -29.79 18.66 -24.52
CA LEU A 16 -31.17 18.33 -24.86
C LEU A 16 -32.17 18.96 -23.87
N ILE A 17 -31.86 18.96 -22.57
CA ILE A 17 -32.67 19.66 -21.55
C ILE A 17 -32.69 21.16 -21.82
N GLY A 18 -31.54 21.77 -22.13
CA GLY A 18 -31.44 23.17 -22.50
C GLY A 18 -32.25 23.50 -23.77
N ALA A 19 -32.12 22.69 -24.81
CA ALA A 19 -32.89 22.86 -26.04
C ALA A 19 -34.41 22.71 -25.78
N ALA A 20 -34.82 21.71 -25.01
CA ALA A 20 -36.22 21.48 -24.64
C ALA A 20 -36.79 22.60 -23.76
N ALA A 21 -35.96 23.23 -22.92
CA ALA A 21 -36.36 24.37 -22.10
C ALA A 21 -36.53 25.65 -22.94
N PHE A 22 -35.52 25.99 -23.78
CA PHE A 22 -35.36 27.35 -24.30
C PHE A 22 -35.68 27.56 -25.79
N THR A 23 -35.94 26.52 -26.57
CA THR A 23 -36.37 26.67 -27.99
C THR A 23 -37.74 27.36 -28.12
N ARG A 24 -37.92 28.32 -29.04
CA ARG A 24 -39.27 28.89 -29.24
C ARG A 24 -40.20 27.85 -29.84
N THR A 25 -41.40 27.71 -29.28
CA THR A 25 -42.47 26.92 -29.91
C THR A 25 -42.91 27.63 -31.18
N SER A 26 -42.80 26.95 -32.33
CA SER A 26 -43.23 27.51 -33.61
C SER A 26 -44.76 27.60 -33.65
N ALA A 27 -45.32 28.61 -34.32
CA ALA A 27 -46.76 28.88 -34.36
C ALA A 27 -47.62 27.76 -34.99
N HIS A 28 -46.99 26.73 -35.56
CA HIS A 28 -47.61 25.52 -36.13
C HIS A 28 -47.55 24.29 -35.23
N SER A 29 -47.00 24.37 -34.01
CA SER A 29 -47.01 23.24 -33.09
C SER A 29 -48.43 23.01 -32.57
N TRP A 30 -48.98 21.81 -32.78
CA TRP A 30 -50.25 21.35 -32.19
C TRP A 30 -50.28 21.68 -30.69
N LEU A 31 -51.13 22.62 -30.30
CA LEU A 31 -51.38 22.94 -28.91
C LEU A 31 -52.41 21.93 -28.38
N PRO A 32 -52.07 21.06 -27.42
CA PRO A 32 -53.03 20.09 -26.87
C PRO A 32 -54.14 20.76 -26.05
N VAL A 33 -54.06 22.08 -25.83
CA VAL A 33 -54.95 22.83 -24.93
C VAL A 33 -55.40 24.15 -25.58
N PRO A 34 -56.69 24.27 -25.97
CA PRO A 34 -57.20 25.41 -26.77
C PRO A 34 -57.16 26.79 -26.09
N TRP A 35 -57.02 26.83 -24.76
CA TRP A 35 -57.17 28.06 -23.96
C TRP A 35 -55.84 28.71 -23.53
N LEU A 36 -54.70 28.10 -23.86
CA LEU A 36 -53.37 28.60 -23.50
C LEU A 36 -52.71 29.30 -24.69
N SER A 37 -52.40 30.60 -24.54
CA SER A 37 -51.64 31.32 -25.55
C SER A 37 -50.21 30.75 -25.66
N THR A 38 -49.65 30.75 -26.87
CA THR A 38 -48.26 30.34 -27.15
C THR A 38 -47.25 31.01 -26.23
N LYS A 39 -47.49 32.27 -25.86
CA LYS A 39 -46.69 33.02 -24.88
C LYS A 39 -46.72 32.40 -23.47
N LYS A 40 -47.90 31.98 -22.98
CA LYS A 40 -48.04 31.34 -21.66
C LYS A 40 -47.36 29.96 -21.62
N VAL A 41 -47.48 29.17 -22.68
CA VAL A 41 -46.81 27.87 -22.81
C VAL A 41 -45.29 28.03 -22.81
N TYR A 42 -44.78 28.99 -23.58
CA TYR A 42 -43.34 29.29 -23.61
C TYR A 42 -42.83 29.75 -22.23
N LEU A 43 -43.56 30.64 -21.55
CA LEU A 43 -43.19 31.11 -20.20
C LEU A 43 -43.17 29.96 -19.18
N LEU A 44 -44.19 29.10 -19.17
CA LEU A 44 -44.25 27.94 -18.28
C LEU A 44 -43.10 26.96 -18.55
N ARG A 45 -42.82 26.67 -19.82
CA ARG A 45 -41.72 25.78 -20.20
C ARG A 45 -40.35 26.35 -19.83
N THR A 46 -40.17 27.66 -20.02
CA THR A 46 -38.95 28.37 -19.62
C THR A 46 -38.78 28.34 -18.10
N ALA A 47 -39.83 28.65 -17.34
CA ALA A 47 -39.79 28.61 -15.88
C ALA A 47 -39.47 27.20 -15.35
N PHE A 48 -40.12 26.17 -15.91
CA PHE A 48 -39.84 24.78 -15.57
C PHE A 48 -38.41 24.36 -15.94
N GLY A 49 -37.92 24.77 -17.10
CA GLY A 49 -36.54 24.54 -17.53
C GLY A 49 -35.51 25.19 -16.60
N VAL A 50 -35.74 26.44 -16.21
CA VAL A 50 -34.89 27.16 -15.23
C VAL A 50 -34.91 26.44 -13.88
N LEU A 51 -36.06 25.97 -13.41
CA LEU A 51 -36.17 25.21 -12.16
C LEU A 51 -35.39 23.90 -12.23
N ILE A 52 -35.52 23.12 -13.31
CA ILE A 52 -34.78 21.87 -13.48
C ILE A 52 -33.27 22.13 -13.54
N ILE A 53 -32.83 23.09 -14.35
CA ILE A 53 -31.40 23.42 -14.48
C ILE A 53 -30.85 23.95 -13.16
N GLY A 54 -31.60 24.80 -12.46
CA GLY A 54 -31.24 25.28 -11.13
C GLY A 54 -31.11 24.14 -10.11
N TRP A 55 -32.07 23.21 -10.10
CA TRP A 55 -32.03 22.04 -9.22
C TRP A 55 -30.85 21.12 -9.54
N LEU A 56 -30.59 20.82 -10.82
CA LEU A 56 -29.41 20.05 -11.25
C LEU A 56 -28.10 20.76 -10.89
N GLY A 57 -28.04 22.08 -11.03
CA GLY A 57 -26.89 22.90 -10.65
C GLY A 57 -26.63 22.84 -9.14
N VAL A 58 -27.68 22.92 -8.32
CA VAL A 58 -27.58 22.76 -6.87
C VAL A 58 -27.11 21.35 -6.50
N GLN A 59 -27.66 20.31 -7.14
CA GLN A 59 -27.23 18.93 -6.93
C GLN A 59 -25.75 18.75 -7.31
N TYR A 60 -25.32 19.29 -8.44
CA TYR A 60 -23.92 19.25 -8.86
C TYR A 60 -23.00 19.96 -7.86
N LEU A 61 -23.38 21.17 -7.42
CA LEU A 61 -22.61 21.91 -6.41
C LEU A 61 -22.53 21.15 -5.10
N GLN A 62 -23.64 20.58 -4.62
CA GLN A 62 -23.68 19.81 -3.38
C GLN A 62 -22.79 18.57 -3.45
N ASN A 63 -22.83 17.82 -4.57
CA ASN A 63 -22.01 16.63 -4.76
C ASN A 63 -20.52 16.96 -4.97
N THR A 64 -20.20 18.11 -5.58
CA THR A 64 -18.80 18.50 -5.82
C THR A 64 -18.19 19.21 -4.61
N ARG A 65 -19.01 19.85 -3.76
CA ARG A 65 -18.55 20.67 -2.63
C ARG A 65 -17.46 20.04 -1.77
N PRO A 66 -17.52 18.75 -1.39
CA PRO A 66 -16.50 18.15 -0.53
C PRO A 66 -15.10 18.11 -1.18
N ILE A 67 -15.05 18.10 -2.51
CA ILE A 67 -13.83 17.91 -3.30
C ILE A 67 -13.41 19.16 -4.11
N LEU A 68 -14.20 20.23 -4.10
CA LEU A 68 -13.97 21.43 -4.92
C LEU A 68 -12.60 22.09 -4.71
N ARG A 69 -12.05 22.00 -3.50
CA ARG A 69 -10.77 22.61 -3.12
C ARG A 69 -9.62 21.60 -3.03
N HIS A 70 -9.89 20.35 -3.40
CA HIS A 70 -8.90 19.28 -3.33
C HIS A 70 -7.93 19.38 -4.51
N SER A 71 -6.65 19.19 -4.21
CA SER A 71 -5.60 19.03 -5.20
C SER A 71 -5.02 17.63 -5.05
N GLU A 72 -5.25 16.77 -6.03
CA GLU A 72 -4.73 15.41 -6.03
C GLU A 72 -3.20 15.42 -5.92
N PHE A 73 -2.65 14.57 -5.05
CA PHE A 73 -1.21 14.41 -4.82
C PHE A 73 -0.47 15.69 -4.42
N SER A 74 -1.15 16.69 -3.83
CA SER A 74 -0.48 17.92 -3.41
C SER A 74 0.65 17.62 -2.41
N GLY A 75 1.83 18.18 -2.64
CA GLY A 75 3.04 17.93 -1.83
C GLY A 75 3.91 16.77 -2.32
N LEU A 76 3.50 16.02 -3.36
CA LEU A 76 4.30 14.94 -3.91
C LEU A 76 5.57 15.43 -4.63
N ILE A 77 5.50 16.55 -5.34
CA ILE A 77 6.64 17.05 -6.14
C ILE A 77 7.88 17.31 -5.26
N PRO A 78 7.81 18.09 -4.16
CA PRO A 78 8.96 18.28 -3.28
C PRO A 78 9.53 16.96 -2.75
N LYS A 79 8.67 15.99 -2.45
CA LYS A 79 9.09 14.67 -1.98
C LYS A 79 9.82 13.86 -3.05
N LEU A 80 9.39 13.98 -4.31
CA LEU A 80 10.11 13.38 -5.44
C LEU A 80 11.44 14.08 -5.70
N GLU A 81 11.54 15.40 -5.55
CA GLU A 81 12.81 16.14 -5.66
C GLU A 81 13.79 15.72 -4.56
N GLU A 82 13.32 15.63 -3.31
CA GLU A 82 14.10 15.13 -2.16
C GLU A 82 14.59 13.69 -2.41
N LEU A 83 13.73 12.82 -2.95
CA LEU A 83 14.10 11.44 -3.27
C LEU A 83 15.08 11.36 -4.44
N ALA A 84 14.84 12.11 -5.52
CA ALA A 84 15.70 12.14 -6.70
C ALA A 84 17.10 12.68 -6.39
N ALA A 85 17.22 13.60 -5.43
CA ALA A 85 18.49 14.15 -4.97
C ALA A 85 19.38 13.12 -4.24
N ARG A 86 18.81 11.98 -3.80
CA ARG A 86 19.58 10.89 -3.15
C ARG A 86 20.35 10.03 -4.17
N PHE A 87 19.97 10.09 -5.44
CA PHE A 87 20.53 9.28 -6.51
C PHE A 87 21.20 10.16 -7.56
N THR A 88 22.23 9.62 -8.19
CA THR A 88 22.92 10.20 -9.34
C THR A 88 22.40 9.59 -10.64
N PRO A 89 22.64 10.21 -11.80
CA PRO A 89 22.33 9.62 -13.10
C PRO A 89 23.07 8.32 -13.43
N ASP A 90 24.14 7.98 -12.69
CA ASP A 90 24.94 6.76 -12.89
C ASP A 90 24.55 5.62 -11.92
N ASP A 91 23.61 5.89 -11.00
CA ASP A 91 23.04 4.88 -10.11
C ASP A 91 21.88 4.13 -10.78
N LEU A 92 21.67 2.88 -10.38
CA LEU A 92 20.47 2.11 -10.70
C LEU A 92 19.55 2.04 -9.49
N VAL A 93 18.28 2.39 -9.66
CA VAL A 93 17.24 2.32 -8.62
C VAL A 93 16.21 1.25 -8.99
N LEU A 94 16.17 0.19 -8.20
CA LEU A 94 15.15 -0.85 -8.31
C LEU A 94 13.96 -0.48 -7.42
N VAL A 95 12.75 -0.56 -7.96
CA VAL A 95 11.52 -0.25 -7.22
C VAL A 95 10.66 -1.49 -7.17
N GLU A 96 10.08 -1.76 -6.00
CA GLU A 96 9.21 -2.91 -5.81
C GLU A 96 8.01 -2.98 -6.76
N SER A 97 7.48 -4.20 -6.91
CA SER A 97 6.33 -4.45 -7.77
C SER A 97 5.08 -3.74 -7.25
N ARG A 98 4.21 -3.35 -8.18
CA ARG A 98 2.84 -2.91 -7.91
C ARG A 98 2.03 -3.92 -7.07
N GLY A 99 2.41 -5.21 -7.11
CA GLY A 99 1.80 -6.24 -6.27
C GLY A 99 2.18 -6.14 -4.79
N SER A 100 3.28 -5.45 -4.45
CA SER A 100 3.75 -5.22 -3.08
C SER A 100 3.16 -3.95 -2.50
N SER A 101 3.35 -2.83 -3.20
CA SER A 101 2.88 -1.51 -2.76
C SER A 101 2.73 -0.52 -3.92
N ASP A 102 2.32 0.69 -3.58
CA ASP A 102 2.22 1.81 -4.51
C ASP A 102 3.55 2.56 -4.77
N MET A 103 4.70 2.04 -4.32
CA MET A 103 6.02 2.65 -4.60
C MET A 103 6.33 2.77 -6.09
N HIS A 104 5.74 1.90 -6.93
CA HIS A 104 5.85 2.00 -8.39
C HIS A 104 5.39 3.37 -8.94
N LEU A 105 4.55 4.12 -8.22
CA LEU A 105 4.13 5.47 -8.61
C LEU A 105 5.26 6.50 -8.52
N LEU A 106 6.28 6.24 -7.69
CA LEU A 106 7.47 7.08 -7.58
C LEU A 106 8.45 6.79 -8.74
N ALA A 107 8.43 5.60 -9.31
CA ALA A 107 9.39 5.17 -10.33
C ALA A 107 9.32 5.99 -11.62
N THR A 108 8.11 6.19 -12.16
CA THR A 108 7.91 6.91 -13.44
C THR A 108 8.42 8.35 -13.41
N PRO A 109 8.09 9.20 -12.42
CA PRO A 109 8.66 10.54 -12.39
C PRO A 109 10.18 10.54 -12.14
N LEU A 110 10.71 9.62 -11.32
CA LEU A 110 12.17 9.50 -11.14
C LEU A 110 12.91 9.23 -12.46
N ASP A 111 12.35 8.37 -13.30
CA ASP A 111 12.86 8.06 -14.63
C ASP A 111 12.70 9.26 -15.59
N TYR A 112 11.45 9.62 -15.91
CA TYR A 112 11.16 10.54 -17.03
C TYR A 112 11.34 12.03 -16.72
N ILE A 113 11.26 12.44 -15.45
CA ILE A 113 11.35 13.87 -15.05
C ILE A 113 12.73 14.17 -14.48
N TYR A 114 13.24 13.28 -13.62
CA TYR A 114 14.48 13.50 -12.90
C TYR A 114 15.70 12.80 -13.50
N ASP A 115 15.56 12.03 -14.58
CA ASP A 115 16.65 11.38 -15.30
C ASP A 115 17.46 10.45 -14.37
N ARG A 116 16.77 9.43 -13.83
CA ARG A 116 17.37 8.36 -13.02
C ARG A 116 17.16 7.03 -13.70
N ASN A 117 18.13 6.13 -13.65
CA ASN A 117 17.93 4.77 -14.14
C ASN A 117 17.04 4.01 -13.16
N VAL A 118 15.77 3.84 -13.52
CA VAL A 118 14.79 3.17 -12.66
C VAL A 118 14.25 1.92 -13.33
N LEU A 119 14.21 0.81 -12.58
CA LEU A 119 13.53 -0.42 -12.99
C LEU A 119 12.50 -0.83 -11.95
N VAL A 120 11.30 -1.19 -12.40
CA VAL A 120 10.22 -1.67 -11.53
C VAL A 120 10.10 -3.18 -11.66
N PHE A 121 10.04 -3.89 -10.54
CA PHE A 121 9.78 -5.33 -10.55
C PHE A 121 8.37 -5.63 -11.07
N ASP A 122 8.24 -6.66 -11.90
CA ASP A 122 6.94 -7.18 -12.31
C ASP A 122 6.32 -8.04 -11.20
N GLN A 123 7.14 -8.82 -10.50
CA GLN A 123 6.75 -9.82 -9.51
C GLN A 123 7.25 -9.49 -8.10
N VAL A 124 6.48 -9.93 -7.10
CA VAL A 124 6.84 -9.82 -5.68
C VAL A 124 7.87 -10.86 -5.23
N THR A 125 8.06 -11.93 -6.01
CA THR A 125 9.01 -13.02 -5.73
C THR A 125 9.86 -13.31 -6.97
N PRO A 126 10.81 -12.43 -7.33
CA PRO A 126 11.68 -12.67 -8.48
C PRO A 126 12.58 -13.90 -8.26
N HIS A 127 12.93 -14.57 -9.35
CA HIS A 127 13.82 -15.73 -9.29
C HIS A 127 15.22 -15.34 -8.76
N LYS A 128 15.59 -15.89 -7.60
CA LYS A 128 16.76 -15.46 -6.81
C LYS A 128 18.09 -15.54 -7.55
N GLN A 129 18.32 -16.62 -8.27
CA GLN A 129 19.55 -16.79 -9.05
C GLN A 129 19.65 -15.77 -10.20
N SER A 130 18.52 -15.45 -10.83
CA SER A 130 18.47 -14.47 -11.93
C SER A 130 18.69 -13.07 -11.37
N PHE A 131 18.04 -12.75 -10.25
CA PHE A 131 18.23 -11.47 -9.57
C PHE A 131 19.68 -11.26 -9.11
N ARG A 132 20.32 -12.28 -8.53
CA ARG A 132 21.73 -12.20 -8.16
C ARG A 132 22.63 -11.89 -9.35
N ARG A 133 22.49 -12.64 -10.45
CA ARG A 133 23.26 -12.40 -11.69
C ARG A 133 23.01 -11.00 -12.24
N PHE A 134 21.77 -10.52 -12.14
CA PHE A 134 21.42 -9.16 -12.53
C PHE A 134 22.14 -8.11 -11.67
N VAL A 135 22.15 -8.26 -10.33
CA VAL A 135 22.87 -7.33 -9.45
C VAL A 135 24.38 -7.38 -9.69
N GLU A 136 24.95 -8.56 -9.91
CA GLU A 136 26.37 -8.73 -10.29
C GLU A 136 26.71 -7.97 -11.58
N TRP A 137 25.88 -8.09 -12.62
CA TRP A 137 26.04 -7.33 -13.86
C TRP A 137 25.79 -5.83 -13.68
N ALA A 138 24.76 -5.44 -12.93
CA ALA A 138 24.41 -4.04 -12.73
C ALA A 138 25.58 -3.28 -12.10
N ARG A 139 26.32 -3.90 -11.16
CA ARG A 139 27.53 -3.32 -10.57
C ARG A 139 28.71 -3.15 -11.52
N THR A 140 28.70 -3.75 -12.71
CA THR A 140 29.72 -3.47 -13.74
C THR A 140 29.33 -2.31 -14.65
N THR A 141 28.10 -1.82 -14.54
CA THR A 141 27.49 -0.83 -15.45
C THR A 141 27.13 0.46 -14.72
N TYR A 142 26.66 0.35 -13.47
CA TYR A 142 26.22 1.44 -12.63
C TYR A 142 27.13 1.57 -11.40
N ASP A 143 27.27 2.79 -10.89
CA ASP A 143 28.12 3.07 -9.72
C ASP A 143 27.58 2.39 -8.46
N ARG A 144 26.27 2.49 -8.24
CA ARG A 144 25.57 1.86 -7.10
C ARG A 144 24.22 1.31 -7.55
N VAL A 145 23.77 0.28 -6.84
CA VAL A 145 22.48 -0.37 -7.09
C VAL A 145 21.63 -0.25 -5.84
N PHE A 146 20.53 0.47 -5.95
CA PHE A 146 19.58 0.70 -4.86
C PHE A 146 18.30 -0.10 -5.02
N PHE A 147 17.61 -0.30 -3.91
CA PHE A 147 16.24 -0.78 -3.85
C PHE A 147 15.39 0.15 -3.00
N ILE A 148 14.20 0.47 -3.49
CA ILE A 148 13.15 1.19 -2.77
C ILE A 148 11.95 0.26 -2.60
N GLY A 149 11.52 0.07 -1.35
CA GLY A 149 10.32 -0.71 -1.06
C GLY A 149 9.79 -0.51 0.36
N GLY A 150 8.50 -0.80 0.55
CA GLY A 150 7.75 -0.72 1.82
C GLY A 150 7.47 -2.07 2.47
N GLY A 151 8.04 -3.15 1.93
CA GLY A 151 7.81 -4.53 2.37
C GLY A 151 6.93 -5.29 1.40
N GLY A 152 7.31 -6.52 1.08
CA GLY A 152 6.54 -7.39 0.18
C GLY A 152 7.34 -8.06 -0.92
N THR A 153 8.54 -7.56 -1.23
CA THR A 153 9.37 -8.11 -2.30
C THR A 153 10.46 -9.03 -1.76
N ASP A 154 10.47 -10.27 -2.21
CA ASP A 154 11.43 -11.28 -1.77
C ASP A 154 12.75 -11.18 -2.55
N LEU A 155 13.71 -10.39 -2.06
CA LEU A 155 14.99 -10.15 -2.76
C LEU A 155 16.20 -10.81 -2.09
N LEU A 156 16.09 -11.14 -0.81
CA LEU A 156 17.25 -11.53 -0.02
C LEU A 156 17.78 -12.93 -0.37
N SER A 157 19.10 -13.05 -0.31
CA SER A 157 19.89 -14.29 -0.31
C SER A 157 21.19 -14.01 0.44
N LYS A 158 21.96 -15.02 0.84
CA LYS A 158 23.25 -14.79 1.49
C LYS A 158 24.22 -13.99 0.63
N SER A 159 24.15 -14.10 -0.70
CA SER A 159 24.98 -13.35 -1.65
C SER A 159 24.38 -12.00 -2.08
N THR A 160 23.17 -11.67 -1.62
CA THR A 160 22.53 -10.39 -1.85
C THR A 160 22.52 -9.59 -0.55
N VAL A 161 23.65 -8.96 -0.23
CA VAL A 161 23.76 -8.09 0.96
C VAL A 161 23.23 -6.71 0.62
N ALA A 162 22.42 -6.15 1.51
CA ALA A 162 21.92 -4.79 1.41
C ALA A 162 22.10 -4.05 2.73
N THR A 163 22.42 -2.76 2.64
CA THR A 163 22.51 -1.85 3.78
C THR A 163 21.49 -0.74 3.63
N THR A 164 20.82 -0.39 4.73
CA THR A 164 19.87 0.71 4.74
C THR A 164 20.61 2.04 4.65
N VAL A 165 20.29 2.85 3.65
CA VAL A 165 20.89 4.19 3.42
C VAL A 165 19.89 5.32 3.65
N GLY A 166 18.61 5.00 3.80
CA GLY A 166 17.57 5.96 4.12
C GLY A 166 16.20 5.32 4.26
N ALA A 167 15.24 6.14 4.65
CA ALA A 167 13.82 5.86 4.61
C ALA A 167 13.08 7.19 4.51
N ASP A 168 11.84 7.16 4.04
CA ASP A 168 10.94 8.30 4.17
C ASP A 168 9.51 7.80 4.38
N ARG A 169 8.72 8.64 5.05
CA ARG A 169 7.29 8.42 5.24
C ARG A 169 6.55 9.73 5.07
N PHE A 170 5.58 9.74 4.17
CA PHE A 170 4.73 10.89 3.95
C PHE A 170 3.36 10.46 3.43
N GLN A 171 2.41 11.38 3.52
CA GLN A 171 1.07 11.18 3.01
C GLN A 171 0.73 12.28 2.02
N VAL A 172 -0.04 11.93 1.00
CA VAL A 172 -0.54 12.87 0.00
C VAL A 172 -2.04 12.69 -0.17
N PRO A 173 -2.79 13.78 -0.38
CA PRO A 173 -4.23 13.69 -0.50
C PRO A 173 -4.62 13.05 -1.84
N GLU A 174 -5.56 12.11 -1.79
CA GLU A 174 -6.16 11.44 -2.95
C GLU A 174 -7.69 11.44 -2.84
N TYR A 175 -8.39 11.40 -3.97
CA TYR A 175 -9.83 11.23 -3.94
C TYR A 175 -10.22 9.88 -3.34
N GLU A 176 -11.32 9.86 -2.60
CA GLU A 176 -11.95 8.62 -2.19
C GLU A 176 -12.26 7.72 -3.41
N GLN A 177 -11.70 6.51 -3.42
CA GLN A 177 -11.94 5.55 -4.49
C GLN A 177 -13.23 4.76 -4.22
N THR A 178 -14.37 5.25 -4.72
CA THR A 178 -15.65 4.53 -4.66
C THR A 178 -15.95 3.82 -5.99
N LEU A 179 -16.57 2.64 -5.93
CA LEU A 179 -16.90 1.87 -7.13
C LEU A 179 -18.11 2.46 -7.89
N ASN A 180 -19.14 2.89 -7.17
CA ASN A 180 -20.43 3.32 -7.73
C ASN A 180 -20.98 4.62 -7.12
N ALA A 181 -20.13 5.49 -6.58
CA ALA A 181 -20.52 6.77 -6.03
C ALA A 181 -19.57 7.89 -6.48
N TYR A 182 -19.91 9.14 -6.17
CA TYR A 182 -18.93 10.23 -6.22
C TYR A 182 -18.05 10.15 -4.97
N PRO A 183 -16.77 10.56 -5.04
CA PRO A 183 -15.97 10.74 -3.83
C PRO A 183 -16.62 11.80 -2.95
N THR A 184 -16.83 11.46 -1.68
CA THR A 184 -17.44 12.34 -0.69
C THR A 184 -16.42 12.92 0.29
N THR A 185 -15.23 12.33 0.33
CA THR A 185 -14.14 12.73 1.19
C THR A 185 -12.78 12.68 0.47
N VAL A 186 -11.79 13.28 1.11
CA VAL A 186 -10.38 13.20 0.74
C VAL A 186 -9.74 12.10 1.58
N ARG A 187 -9.13 11.11 0.93
CA ARG A 187 -8.27 10.13 1.59
C ARG A 187 -6.82 10.58 1.53
N HIS A 188 -5.98 9.99 2.36
CA HIS A 188 -4.56 10.25 2.36
C HIS A 188 -3.84 8.97 1.98
N LYS A 189 -3.20 9.01 0.81
CA LYS A 189 -2.35 7.93 0.35
C LYS A 189 -1.05 7.98 1.12
N GLU A 190 -0.71 6.89 1.77
CA GLU A 190 0.53 6.77 2.51
C GLU A 190 1.64 6.19 1.64
N PHE A 191 2.79 6.84 1.70
CA PHE A 191 4.06 6.32 1.22
C PHE A 191 4.96 6.08 2.44
N ASP A 192 5.42 4.85 2.60
CA ASP A 192 6.34 4.42 3.64
C ASP A 192 7.29 3.41 3.02
N TYR A 193 8.57 3.77 2.92
CA TYR A 193 9.58 2.95 2.27
C TYR A 193 10.97 3.15 2.85
N GLY A 194 11.76 2.08 2.80
CA GLY A 194 13.20 2.11 3.00
C GLY A 194 13.95 2.25 1.67
N ILE A 195 15.16 2.77 1.75
CA ILE A 195 16.14 2.85 0.66
C ILE A 195 17.33 1.98 1.07
N TYR A 196 17.64 1.01 0.23
CA TYR A 196 18.66 0.00 0.49
C TYR A 196 19.69 0.01 -0.61
N GLU A 197 20.97 0.04 -0.27
CA GLU A 197 22.06 -0.14 -1.22
C GLU A 197 22.50 -1.60 -1.22
N PHE A 198 22.53 -2.23 -2.39
CA PHE A 198 23.12 -3.56 -2.53
C PHE A 198 24.64 -3.44 -2.55
N VAL A 199 25.28 -3.87 -1.47
CA VAL A 199 26.74 -3.83 -1.31
C VAL A 199 27.41 -5.18 -1.63
N PRO A 200 28.66 -5.20 -2.11
CA PRO A 200 29.42 -6.44 -2.25
C PRO A 200 29.60 -7.13 -0.89
N GLY A 201 29.43 -8.45 -0.87
CA GLY A 201 29.66 -9.22 0.35
C GLY A 201 28.79 -10.46 0.43
N ARG A 202 28.85 -11.11 1.58
CA ARG A 202 28.00 -12.23 1.94
C ARG A 202 27.53 -12.08 3.37
N ILE A 203 26.26 -12.39 3.62
CA ILE A 203 25.71 -12.47 4.98
C ILE A 203 26.47 -13.57 5.74
N THR A 204 27.08 -13.20 6.86
CA THR A 204 27.75 -14.13 7.78
C THR A 204 26.75 -14.81 8.69
N SER A 205 27.03 -16.07 9.07
CA SER A 205 26.23 -16.74 10.09
C SER A 205 26.42 -16.11 11.46
N GLY A 206 25.32 -15.89 12.18
CA GLY A 206 25.29 -15.31 13.51
C GLY A 206 23.90 -15.39 14.14
N VAL A 207 23.72 -14.66 15.25
CA VAL A 207 22.38 -14.41 15.80
C VAL A 207 21.61 -13.59 14.77
N PHE A 208 20.44 -14.09 14.35
CA PHE A 208 19.54 -13.32 13.53
C PHE A 208 18.68 -12.47 14.45
N ASP A 209 18.72 -11.16 14.27
CA ASP A 209 18.02 -10.20 15.10
C ASP A 209 17.44 -9.12 14.18
N LEU A 210 16.12 -9.18 13.98
CA LEU A 210 15.37 -8.27 13.14
C LEU A 210 14.42 -7.45 14.00
N ASP A 211 14.68 -6.15 14.05
CA ASP A 211 13.72 -5.13 14.49
C ASP A 211 12.71 -4.86 13.36
N VAL A 212 11.42 -4.91 13.69
CA VAL A 212 10.29 -4.84 12.75
C VAL A 212 9.59 -3.50 12.90
N GLY A 213 9.28 -2.85 11.77
CA GLY A 213 8.74 -1.48 11.77
C GLY A 213 9.80 -0.40 11.62
N THR A 214 11.06 -0.75 11.35
CA THR A 214 12.14 0.18 11.00
C THR A 214 12.74 -0.12 9.62
N ALA A 215 13.89 -0.77 9.55
CA ALA A 215 14.63 -1.02 8.33
C ALA A 215 14.40 -2.44 7.79
N ASP A 216 13.17 -2.92 7.86
CA ASP A 216 12.79 -4.33 7.69
C ASP A 216 12.17 -4.69 6.32
N ASP A 217 12.02 -3.72 5.40
CA ASP A 217 11.27 -3.90 4.14
C ASP A 217 11.75 -5.08 3.28
N LEU A 218 13.06 -5.37 3.27
CA LEU A 218 13.62 -6.51 2.55
C LEU A 218 13.33 -7.87 3.20
N TYR A 219 12.97 -7.88 4.48
CA TYR A 219 12.78 -9.10 5.27
C TYR A 219 11.31 -9.49 5.38
N VAL A 220 10.38 -8.54 5.23
CA VAL A 220 8.96 -8.77 5.54
C VAL A 220 8.10 -8.90 4.29
N ARG A 221 7.11 -9.81 4.33
CA ARG A 221 6.08 -9.94 3.28
C ARG A 221 4.70 -10.19 3.88
N ARG A 222 3.66 -9.72 3.18
CA ARG A 222 2.25 -9.76 3.62
C ARG A 222 2.05 -9.20 5.03
N ILE A 223 2.78 -8.14 5.35
CA ILE A 223 2.67 -7.40 6.60
C ILE A 223 2.20 -5.97 6.27
N HIS A 224 1.55 -5.29 7.19
CA HIS A 224 1.13 -3.91 6.99
C HIS A 224 2.29 -2.91 7.15
N ALA A 225 2.03 -1.63 6.87
CA ALA A 225 3.01 -0.54 6.96
C ALA A 225 3.59 -0.36 8.39
N LYS A 226 4.73 0.33 8.48
CA LYS A 226 5.46 0.56 9.73
C LYS A 226 4.65 1.46 10.65
N GLN A 227 4.65 1.13 11.94
CA GLN A 227 4.00 1.93 12.97
C GLN A 227 4.90 2.02 14.20
N GLN A 228 4.63 3.03 15.01
CA GLN A 228 5.28 3.25 16.28
C GLN A 228 4.21 3.58 17.33
N ASP A 229 4.31 2.97 18.50
CA ASP A 229 3.40 3.27 19.60
C ASP A 229 3.83 4.53 20.36
N HIS A 230 3.04 4.94 21.35
CA HIS A 230 3.34 6.12 22.16
C HIS A 230 4.59 5.98 23.05
N ASN A 231 5.11 4.76 23.24
CA ASN A 231 6.33 4.48 24.00
C ASN A 231 7.56 4.37 23.09
N GLY A 232 7.39 4.56 21.79
CA GLY A 232 8.46 4.46 20.81
C GLY A 232 8.73 3.04 20.29
N VAL A 233 7.93 2.04 20.68
CA VAL A 233 8.04 0.66 20.19
C VAL A 233 7.62 0.63 18.72
N THR A 234 8.50 0.14 17.86
CA THR A 234 8.26 0.00 16.43
C THR A 234 7.63 -1.35 16.14
N TYR A 235 6.68 -1.39 15.23
CA TYR A 235 6.03 -2.63 14.90
C TYR A 235 5.36 -2.57 13.52
N ARG A 236 4.94 -3.73 13.05
CA ARG A 236 3.99 -3.85 11.95
C ARG A 236 2.86 -4.81 12.32
N TRP A 237 1.67 -4.55 11.79
CA TRP A 237 0.55 -5.48 11.92
C TRP A 237 0.70 -6.65 10.96
N THR A 238 0.59 -7.88 11.47
CA THR A 238 0.49 -9.08 10.64
C THR A 238 -0.88 -9.15 9.96
N ARG A 239 -0.94 -9.94 8.88
CA ARG A 239 -2.18 -10.42 8.26
C ARG A 239 -2.50 -11.85 8.74
N ASP A 240 -3.54 -12.44 8.16
CA ASP A 240 -3.91 -13.87 8.26
C ASP A 240 -2.69 -14.80 8.13
N ARG A 241 -1.81 -14.45 7.18
CA ARG A 241 -0.53 -15.08 6.93
C ARG A 241 0.51 -14.03 6.57
N SER A 242 1.56 -13.94 7.37
CA SER A 242 2.70 -13.05 7.18
C SER A 242 4.01 -13.83 7.14
N PHE A 243 5.04 -13.25 6.53
CA PHE A 243 6.32 -13.94 6.34
C PHE A 243 7.50 -13.05 6.71
N ILE A 244 8.48 -13.65 7.37
CA ILE A 244 9.79 -13.07 7.65
C ILE A 244 10.86 -13.91 6.96
N SER A 245 11.74 -13.25 6.21
CA SER A 245 12.86 -13.88 5.53
C SER A 245 14.01 -14.08 6.53
N VAL A 246 14.38 -15.33 6.78
CA VAL A 246 15.41 -15.70 7.75
C VAL A 246 16.68 -16.14 7.00
N LEU A 247 17.78 -15.47 7.29
CA LEU A 247 19.08 -15.70 6.65
C LEU A 247 20.21 -15.60 7.67
N GLY A 248 21.35 -16.21 7.38
CA GLY A 248 22.56 -16.01 8.16
C GLY A 248 22.45 -16.47 9.61
N THR A 249 21.64 -17.48 9.92
CA THR A 249 21.54 -18.03 11.27
C THR A 249 22.72 -18.95 11.61
N LEU A 250 22.93 -19.20 12.91
CA LEU A 250 23.83 -20.25 13.40
C LEU A 250 23.24 -21.64 13.14
N ALA A 251 24.08 -22.59 12.74
CA ALA A 251 23.70 -24.00 12.59
C ALA A 251 23.32 -24.67 13.93
N THR A 252 23.74 -24.08 15.03
CA THR A 252 23.45 -24.49 16.41
C THR A 252 22.27 -23.72 17.02
N ALA A 253 21.59 -22.86 16.25
CA ALA A 253 20.45 -22.12 16.76
C ALA A 253 19.40 -23.07 17.34
N SER A 254 18.92 -22.75 18.53
CA SER A 254 18.05 -23.63 19.32
C SER A 254 16.73 -22.95 19.69
N SER A 255 16.63 -21.64 19.52
CA SER A 255 15.46 -20.87 19.90
C SER A 255 15.09 -19.81 18.86
N LEU A 256 13.78 -19.58 18.71
CA LEU A 256 13.18 -18.46 18.01
C LEU A 256 12.33 -17.69 19.01
N THR A 257 12.55 -16.39 19.14
CA THR A 257 11.78 -15.48 19.99
C THR A 257 11.10 -14.41 19.15
N LEU A 258 9.79 -14.24 19.31
CA LEU A 258 9.03 -13.12 18.73
C LEU A 258 8.56 -12.18 19.83
N TYR A 259 8.54 -10.88 19.55
CA TYR A 259 7.98 -9.85 20.43
C TYR A 259 6.65 -9.40 19.84
N LEU A 260 5.56 -9.78 20.49
CA LEU A 260 4.21 -9.66 19.95
C LEU A 260 3.27 -8.99 20.94
N ASN A 261 2.29 -8.26 20.40
CA ASN A 261 1.16 -7.71 21.14
C ASN A 261 -0.14 -8.07 20.40
N ASN A 262 -1.19 -8.44 21.14
CA ASN A 262 -2.50 -8.77 20.56
C ASN A 262 -3.23 -7.55 19.95
N GLY A 263 -2.69 -6.34 20.13
CA GLY A 263 -3.22 -5.16 19.49
C GLY A 263 -4.39 -4.50 20.20
N GLY A 264 -4.63 -4.84 21.47
CA GLY A 264 -5.83 -4.38 22.17
C GLY A 264 -7.09 -5.03 21.62
N ARG A 265 -6.96 -6.23 21.04
CA ARG A 265 -8.10 -7.02 20.60
C ARG A 265 -9.09 -7.18 21.78
N PRO A 266 -10.39 -6.90 21.57
CA PRO A 266 -11.43 -7.06 22.59
C PRO A 266 -11.55 -8.49 23.13
N ASP A 267 -12.01 -8.64 24.36
CA ASP A 267 -12.23 -9.95 25.00
C ASP A 267 -13.38 -10.75 24.39
N ASP A 268 -14.31 -10.11 23.68
CA ASP A 268 -15.42 -10.76 22.97
C ASP A 268 -15.03 -11.27 21.57
N ALA A 269 -13.82 -10.94 21.11
CA ALA A 269 -13.24 -11.51 19.90
C ALA A 269 -12.54 -12.85 20.18
N GLU A 270 -12.34 -13.66 19.14
CA GLU A 270 -11.65 -14.95 19.26
C GLU A 270 -10.22 -14.78 19.81
N GLU A 271 -9.86 -15.65 20.77
CA GLU A 271 -8.54 -15.66 21.39
C GLU A 271 -7.44 -15.76 20.33
N THR A 272 -6.50 -14.82 20.37
CA THR A 272 -5.49 -14.68 19.32
C THR A 272 -4.41 -15.73 19.47
N HIS A 273 -4.45 -16.75 18.63
CA HIS A 273 -3.37 -17.73 18.53
C HIS A 273 -2.44 -17.36 17.38
N VAL A 274 -1.13 -17.54 17.62
CA VAL A 274 -0.09 -17.45 16.58
C VAL A 274 0.47 -18.84 16.35
N HIS A 275 0.39 -19.30 15.11
CA HIS A 275 1.01 -20.52 14.62
C HIS A 275 2.30 -20.17 13.88
N LEU A 276 3.42 -20.76 14.31
CA LEU A 276 4.71 -20.54 13.70
C LEU A 276 5.17 -21.75 12.90
N THR A 277 5.59 -21.51 11.66
CA THR A 277 6.24 -22.51 10.82
C THR A 277 7.53 -21.91 10.27
N LEU A 278 8.64 -22.63 10.36
CA LEU A 278 9.89 -22.26 9.70
C LEU A 278 10.11 -23.20 8.51
N ASP A 279 10.08 -22.63 7.31
CA ASP A 279 9.89 -23.30 6.04
C ASP A 279 8.62 -24.17 6.04
N ASN A 280 8.78 -25.47 6.28
CA ASN A 280 7.68 -26.45 6.37
C ASN A 280 7.64 -27.17 7.73
N THR A 281 8.43 -26.71 8.70
CA THR A 281 8.48 -27.32 10.04
C THR A 281 7.69 -26.48 11.03
N PRO A 282 6.57 -26.99 11.57
CA PRO A 282 5.85 -26.33 12.65
C PRO A 282 6.76 -26.18 13.88
N LEU A 283 6.82 -24.98 14.44
CA LEU A 283 7.59 -24.69 15.64
C LEU A 283 6.71 -24.63 16.90
N GLY A 284 5.45 -24.21 16.76
CA GLY A 284 4.52 -24.17 17.87
C GLY A 284 3.28 -23.30 17.60
N THR A 285 2.38 -23.30 18.58
CA THR A 285 1.20 -22.45 18.63
C THR A 285 1.08 -21.89 20.04
N TYR A 286 0.79 -20.60 20.17
CA TYR A 286 0.62 -19.99 21.47
C TYR A 286 -0.39 -18.83 21.44
N PRO A 287 -1.09 -18.56 22.55
CA PRO A 287 -1.96 -17.41 22.68
C PRO A 287 -1.13 -16.13 22.88
N VAL A 288 -1.49 -15.07 22.16
CA VAL A 288 -0.86 -13.74 22.27
C VAL A 288 -1.69 -12.86 23.20
N LYS A 289 -1.01 -12.21 24.14
CA LYS A 289 -1.59 -11.38 25.18
C LYS A 289 -1.47 -9.89 24.83
N ALA A 290 -2.18 -9.06 25.57
CA ALA A 290 -2.03 -7.62 25.50
C ALA A 290 -0.63 -7.18 25.99
N GLY A 291 -0.12 -6.13 25.35
CA GLY A 291 1.23 -5.62 25.56
C GLY A 291 2.28 -6.41 24.79
N PHE A 292 3.43 -5.80 24.53
CA PHE A 292 4.54 -6.48 23.87
C PHE A 292 5.19 -7.48 24.82
N ASN A 293 4.99 -8.76 24.55
CA ASN A 293 5.54 -9.89 25.31
C ASN A 293 6.45 -10.73 24.41
N SER A 294 7.45 -11.40 25.01
CA SER A 294 8.33 -12.33 24.30
C SER A 294 7.73 -13.74 24.25
N TYR A 295 7.74 -14.36 23.08
CA TYR A 295 7.27 -15.72 22.83
C TYR A 295 8.39 -16.55 22.23
N THR A 296 8.93 -17.49 23.01
CA THR A 296 10.06 -18.33 22.61
C THR A 296 9.61 -19.76 22.29
N VAL A 297 10.06 -20.28 21.15
CA VAL A 297 9.87 -21.66 20.72
C VAL A 297 11.21 -22.32 20.40
N SER A 298 11.29 -23.63 20.59
CA SER A 298 12.50 -24.40 20.27
C SER A 298 12.62 -24.66 18.77
N ILE A 299 13.83 -24.50 18.22
CA ILE A 299 14.14 -24.87 16.84
C ILE A 299 14.79 -26.27 16.85
N PRO A 300 14.23 -27.26 16.13
CA PRO A 300 14.87 -28.57 16.03
C PRO A 300 16.27 -28.47 15.41
N PRO A 301 17.30 -29.18 15.93
CA PRO A 301 18.68 -29.08 15.43
C PRO A 301 18.84 -29.43 13.94
N GLY A 302 17.95 -30.26 13.38
CA GLY A 302 17.92 -30.54 11.94
C GLY A 302 17.48 -29.33 11.12
N VAL A 303 16.48 -28.59 11.60
CA VAL A 303 15.96 -27.37 10.97
C VAL A 303 17.01 -26.26 11.05
N ALA A 304 17.62 -26.04 12.22
CA ALA A 304 18.65 -25.02 12.40
C ALA A 304 19.82 -25.20 11.43
N ARG A 305 20.33 -26.44 11.31
CA ARG A 305 21.38 -26.77 10.33
C ARG A 305 20.94 -26.55 8.89
N ALA A 306 19.71 -26.91 8.54
CA ALA A 306 19.17 -26.72 7.19
C ALA A 306 19.07 -25.23 6.84
N VAL A 307 18.44 -24.43 7.70
CA VAL A 307 18.30 -22.97 7.54
C VAL A 307 19.68 -22.32 7.43
N ALA A 308 20.61 -22.67 8.33
CA ALA A 308 21.96 -22.12 8.33
C ALA A 308 22.78 -22.52 7.10
N ALA A 309 22.47 -23.63 6.41
CA ALA A 309 23.18 -24.06 5.21
C ALA A 309 22.65 -23.42 3.91
N ARG A 310 21.38 -22.96 3.88
CA ARG A 310 20.72 -22.45 2.68
C ARG A 310 21.36 -21.18 2.15
N GLU A 311 21.33 -21.00 0.83
CA GLU A 311 21.73 -19.76 0.16
C GLU A 311 20.59 -18.75 0.14
N GLU A 312 19.39 -19.22 -0.15
CA GLU A 312 18.17 -18.42 -0.16
C GLU A 312 17.59 -18.29 1.25
N ALA A 313 16.75 -17.27 1.46
CA ALA A 313 16.09 -17.08 2.73
C ALA A 313 15.16 -18.24 3.06
N SER A 314 15.25 -18.74 4.29
CA SER A 314 14.19 -19.57 4.85
C SER A 314 13.00 -18.69 5.22
N GLU A 315 11.81 -19.24 5.14
CA GLU A 315 10.58 -18.51 5.39
C GLU A 315 10.07 -18.79 6.80
N LEU A 316 10.11 -17.80 7.69
CA LEU A 316 9.33 -17.86 8.93
C LEU A 316 7.92 -17.37 8.63
N ARG A 317 6.98 -18.31 8.63
CA ARG A 317 5.56 -18.05 8.44
C ARG A 317 4.87 -17.87 9.79
N ILE A 318 4.12 -16.78 9.89
CA ILE A 318 3.32 -16.39 11.05
C ILE A 318 1.85 -16.40 10.61
N GLU A 319 1.06 -17.32 11.17
CA GLU A 319 -0.38 -17.45 10.88
C GLU A 319 -1.18 -17.10 12.13
N THR A 320 -2.23 -16.30 11.98
CA THR A 320 -3.07 -15.85 13.10
C THR A 320 -4.47 -15.49 12.63
N SER A 321 -5.45 -15.54 13.52
CA SER A 321 -6.77 -14.98 13.25
C SER A 321 -6.70 -13.47 13.16
N THR A 322 -7.58 -12.88 12.35
CA THR A 322 -7.63 -11.45 12.08
C THR A 322 -8.90 -10.81 12.62
N TRP A 323 -8.89 -9.50 12.77
CA TRP A 323 -10.04 -8.69 13.18
C TRP A 323 -9.95 -7.31 12.54
N ILE A 324 -11.05 -6.55 12.55
CA ILE A 324 -11.11 -5.20 11.99
C ILE A 324 -11.30 -4.19 13.14
N PRO A 325 -10.30 -3.34 13.46
CA PRO A 325 -10.38 -2.44 14.60
C PRO A 325 -11.61 -1.55 14.60
N ARG A 326 -12.02 -1.01 13.44
CA ARG A 326 -13.23 -0.19 13.30
C ARG A 326 -14.50 -0.88 13.78
N GLU A 327 -14.63 -2.20 13.62
CA GLU A 327 -15.86 -2.93 13.98
C GLU A 327 -16.04 -3.08 15.50
N HIS A 328 -14.95 -3.00 16.26
CA HIS A 328 -14.98 -3.20 17.71
C HIS A 328 -14.59 -1.97 18.54
N LEU A 329 -13.60 -1.20 18.08
CA LEU A 329 -13.07 -0.02 18.79
C LEU A 329 -13.60 1.31 18.23
N GLY A 330 -14.33 1.27 17.11
CA GLY A 330 -14.68 2.46 16.35
C GLY A 330 -13.47 3.08 15.63
N GLY A 331 -13.64 4.31 15.12
CA GLY A 331 -12.59 5.01 14.36
C GLY A 331 -12.60 4.69 12.86
N SER A 332 -11.46 4.92 12.19
CA SER A 332 -11.34 4.83 10.73
C SER A 332 -10.51 3.66 10.22
N ASP A 333 -9.89 2.86 11.10
CA ASP A 333 -9.04 1.74 10.69
C ASP A 333 -9.87 0.53 10.27
N ASP A 334 -10.02 0.37 8.97
CA ASP A 334 -10.80 -0.69 8.32
C ASP A 334 -9.95 -1.86 7.83
N ARG A 335 -8.68 -1.90 8.22
CA ARG A 335 -7.77 -2.99 7.84
C ARG A 335 -8.13 -4.25 8.63
N GLU A 336 -8.04 -5.38 7.95
CA GLU A 336 -7.99 -6.68 8.59
C GLU A 336 -6.57 -6.92 9.14
N VAL A 337 -6.44 -7.00 10.46
CA VAL A 337 -5.15 -7.08 11.18
C VAL A 337 -5.11 -8.29 12.11
N GLY A 338 -3.92 -8.89 12.23
CA GLY A 338 -3.63 -9.98 13.16
C GLY A 338 -3.08 -9.46 14.49
N VAL A 339 -1.79 -9.71 14.73
CA VAL A 339 -1.02 -9.24 15.89
C VAL A 339 -0.04 -8.14 15.48
N MET A 340 0.42 -7.35 16.44
CA MET A 340 1.53 -6.43 16.24
C MET A 340 2.85 -7.19 16.45
N LEU A 341 3.77 -7.12 15.49
CA LEU A 341 5.10 -7.71 15.55
C LEU A 341 6.16 -6.61 15.63
N ASP A 342 6.96 -6.64 16.70
CA ASP A 342 8.04 -5.68 16.98
C ASP A 342 9.42 -6.26 16.66
N ARG A 343 9.70 -7.52 17.01
CA ARG A 343 11.05 -8.07 16.85
C ARG A 343 11.07 -9.57 16.68
N VAL A 344 12.05 -10.08 15.93
CA VAL A 344 12.29 -11.50 15.70
C VAL A 344 13.76 -11.83 15.97
N VAL A 345 14.03 -12.78 16.87
CA VAL A 345 15.38 -13.20 17.23
C VAL A 345 15.54 -14.72 17.09
N ILE A 346 16.62 -15.18 16.45
CA ILE A 346 17.00 -16.60 16.36
C ILE A 346 18.44 -16.78 16.84
N GLN A 347 18.62 -17.65 17.84
CA GLN A 347 19.91 -17.90 18.52
C GLN A 347 20.11 -19.33 18.95
#